data_AF-A0A7X7QHK4-F1
#
_entry.id   AF-A0A7X7QHK4-F1
#
_cell.length_a   1.000
_cell.length_b   1.000
_cell.length_c   1.000
_cell.angle_alpha   90.00
_cell.angle_beta   90.00
_cell.angle_gamma   90.00
#
_symmetry.space_group_name_H-M   'P 1'
#
loop_
_entity.id
_entity.type
_entity.pdbx_description
1 polymer ?
#
loop_
_entity_poly.entity_id
_entity_poly.type
_entity_poly.pdbx_seq_one_letter_code
_entity_poly.pdbx_strand_id
1 'polypeptide(L)'
;MAVALCGAPGLADARRAVLNLLQFAPAGRLVSELLPAGLKNFGDPGYQEKLFDFQFIAMPAIVAGWLQVFSDCHGRAAYRVTPTGKVAALGPAPGCPPETENPEGAALFDREYAAERDRLLLARPSHKSEIGPIPLSAGAWDEIAGPWNRKPARKPRRKTKAR
;
A
#
# COMPACT_ATOMS: atom_id res chain seq x y z
N MET A 1 -22.11 -1.12 -8.86
CA MET A 1 -21.45 -0.30 -7.82
C MET A 1 -21.17 -1.21 -6.66
N ALA A 2 -19.89 -1.41 -6.29
CA ALA A 2 -19.52 -2.14 -5.08
C ALA A 2 -19.47 -1.12 -3.94
N VAL A 3 -20.13 -1.44 -2.84
CA VAL A 3 -20.63 -0.50 -1.83
C VAL A 3 -20.13 -1.01 -0.48
N ALA A 4 -19.36 -0.22 0.26
CA ALA A 4 -18.47 -0.74 1.28
C ALA A 4 -18.77 -0.07 2.65
N LEU A 5 -18.55 -0.77 3.77
CA LEU A 5 -19.04 -0.32 5.08
C LEU A 5 -18.35 1.02 5.46
N CYS A 6 -19.12 2.11 5.57
CA CYS A 6 -18.61 3.46 5.88
C CYS A 6 -17.62 4.01 4.84
N GLY A 7 -17.75 3.67 3.55
CA GLY A 7 -16.78 4.04 2.51
C GLY A 7 -15.44 3.30 2.59
N ALA A 8 -15.24 2.40 3.57
CA ALA A 8 -14.07 1.55 3.70
C ALA A 8 -14.24 0.28 2.84
N PRO A 9 -13.21 -0.17 2.10
CA PRO A 9 -13.33 -1.17 1.05
C PRO A 9 -13.84 -2.51 1.57
N GLY A 10 -14.62 -3.21 0.75
CA GLY A 10 -15.30 -4.45 1.13
C GLY A 10 -14.60 -5.70 0.62
N LEU A 11 -15.19 -6.88 0.87
CA LEU A 11 -14.70 -8.14 0.32
C LEU A 11 -14.77 -8.20 -1.22
N ALA A 12 -15.66 -7.42 -1.84
CA ALA A 12 -15.68 -7.24 -3.28
C ALA A 12 -14.43 -6.50 -3.80
N ASP A 13 -13.96 -5.48 -3.07
CA ASP A 13 -12.72 -4.77 -3.36
C ASP A 13 -11.50 -5.64 -3.12
N ALA A 14 -11.50 -6.42 -2.03
CA ALA A 14 -10.47 -7.42 -1.76
C ALA A 14 -10.34 -8.42 -2.92
N ARG A 15 -11.47 -8.93 -3.41
CA ARG A 15 -11.49 -9.82 -4.58
C ARG A 15 -10.92 -9.12 -5.81
N ARG A 16 -11.30 -7.87 -6.06
CA ARG A 16 -10.77 -7.06 -7.17
C ARG A 16 -9.25 -6.87 -7.07
N ALA A 17 -8.73 -6.55 -5.89
CA ALA A 17 -7.31 -6.39 -5.65
C ALA A 17 -6.53 -7.70 -5.91
N VAL A 18 -7.04 -8.84 -5.42
CA VAL A 18 -6.42 -10.15 -5.66
C VAL A 18 -6.44 -10.51 -7.16
N LEU A 19 -7.57 -10.32 -7.84
CA LEU A 19 -7.68 -10.58 -9.27
C LEU A 19 -6.74 -9.70 -10.10
N ASN A 20 -6.58 -8.43 -9.71
CA ASN A 20 -5.63 -7.51 -10.37
C ASN A 20 -4.19 -8.03 -10.23
N LEU A 21 -3.78 -8.41 -9.02
CA LEU A 21 -2.43 -8.96 -8.76
C LEU A 21 -2.17 -10.26 -9.54
N LEU A 22 -3.17 -11.14 -9.66
CA LEU A 22 -3.05 -12.40 -10.39
C LEU A 22 -2.85 -12.24 -11.90
N GLN A 23 -3.10 -11.05 -12.47
CA GLN A 23 -2.77 -10.75 -13.87
C GLN A 23 -1.26 -10.63 -14.10
N PHE A 24 -0.49 -10.27 -13.07
CA PHE A 24 0.95 -10.02 -13.18
C PHE A 24 1.80 -11.23 -12.77
N ALA A 25 1.34 -12.03 -11.81
CA ALA A 25 2.04 -13.23 -11.38
C ALA A 25 1.09 -14.26 -10.74
N PRO A 26 1.41 -15.57 -10.83
CA PRO A 26 0.65 -16.59 -10.11
C PRO A 26 0.78 -16.43 -8.59
N ALA A 27 -0.19 -16.99 -7.85
CA ALA A 27 -0.15 -17.04 -6.39
C ALA A 27 1.18 -17.62 -5.87
N GLY A 28 1.65 -17.09 -4.75
CA GLY A 28 2.95 -17.41 -4.16
C GLY A 28 4.12 -16.58 -4.71
N ARG A 29 3.96 -15.83 -5.81
CA ARG A 29 4.97 -14.88 -6.31
C ARG A 29 4.71 -13.47 -5.80
N LEU A 30 5.79 -12.70 -5.64
CA LEU A 30 5.72 -11.29 -5.26
C LEU A 30 5.42 -10.43 -6.48
N VAL A 31 4.53 -9.46 -6.31
CA VAL A 31 4.15 -8.46 -7.29
C VAL A 31 4.36 -7.08 -6.65
N SER A 32 5.16 -6.23 -7.30
CA SER A 32 5.34 -4.84 -6.86
C SER A 32 4.01 -4.08 -6.93
N GLU A 33 3.73 -3.23 -5.94
CA GLU A 33 2.54 -2.39 -5.89
C GLU A 33 2.40 -1.42 -7.07
N LEU A 34 3.53 -1.09 -7.73
CA LEU A 34 3.53 -0.25 -8.92
C LEU A 34 2.70 -0.86 -10.06
N LEU A 35 2.77 -2.18 -10.24
CA LEU A 35 2.10 -2.88 -11.35
C LEU A 35 0.57 -2.74 -11.29
N PRO A 36 -0.11 -3.15 -10.20
CA PRO A 36 -1.56 -3.01 -10.11
C PRO A 36 -2.01 -1.55 -9.99
N ALA A 37 -1.14 -0.63 -9.56
CA ALA A 37 -1.39 0.82 -9.56
C ALA A 37 -1.19 1.48 -10.94
N GLY A 38 -0.77 0.72 -11.96
CA GLY A 38 -0.53 1.25 -13.31
C GLY A 38 0.66 2.21 -13.40
N LEU A 39 1.64 2.07 -12.51
CA LEU A 39 2.82 2.89 -12.40
C LEU A 39 4.04 2.16 -12.97
N LYS A 40 4.94 2.91 -13.61
CA LYS A 40 6.23 2.40 -14.07
C LYS A 40 7.30 2.57 -12.99
N ASN A 41 7.22 3.63 -12.21
CA ASN A 41 8.20 3.96 -11.18
C ASN A 41 7.62 4.94 -10.14
N PHE A 42 8.34 5.12 -9.03
CA PHE A 42 7.97 6.01 -7.92
C PHE A 42 8.15 7.52 -8.22
N GLY A 43 8.51 7.89 -9.44
CA GLY A 43 8.60 9.28 -9.91
C GLY A 43 7.44 9.69 -10.82
N ASP A 44 6.50 8.80 -11.08
CA ASP A 44 5.34 9.09 -11.93
C ASP A 44 4.42 10.12 -11.24
N PRO A 45 3.80 11.06 -11.99
CA PRO A 45 2.87 12.03 -11.41
C PRO A 45 1.71 11.36 -10.68
N GLY A 46 1.42 11.82 -9.45
CA GLY A 46 0.34 11.28 -8.63
C GLY A 46 0.60 9.87 -8.09
N TYR A 47 1.86 9.41 -8.06
CA TYR A 47 2.16 8.04 -7.61
C TYR A 47 1.63 7.77 -6.19
N GLN A 48 1.72 8.74 -5.27
CA GLN A 48 1.27 8.57 -3.89
C GLN A 48 -0.22 8.26 -3.79
N GLU A 49 -1.05 9.02 -4.51
CA GLU A 49 -2.50 8.82 -4.56
C GLU A 49 -2.85 7.45 -5.15
N LYS A 50 -2.23 7.08 -6.28
CA LYS A 50 -2.46 5.78 -6.93
C LYS A 50 -2.02 4.59 -6.09
N LEU A 51 -0.90 4.72 -5.37
CA LEU A 51 -0.45 3.70 -4.43
C LEU A 51 -1.38 3.60 -3.24
N PHE A 52 -1.83 4.74 -2.70
CA PHE A 52 -2.81 4.79 -1.61
C PHE A 52 -4.12 4.12 -2.02
N ASP A 53 -4.67 4.44 -3.19
CA ASP A 53 -5.89 3.82 -3.72
C ASP A 53 -5.77 2.30 -3.78
N PHE A 54 -4.65 1.79 -4.31
CA PHE A 54 -4.42 0.35 -4.37
C PHE A 54 -4.31 -0.26 -2.97
N GLN A 55 -3.55 0.36 -2.07
CA GLN A 55 -3.37 -0.09 -0.69
C GLN A 55 -4.71 -0.13 0.06
N PHE A 56 -5.55 0.88 -0.15
CA PHE A 56 -6.88 0.98 0.43
C PHE A 56 -7.72 -0.21 -0.01
N ILE A 57 -7.90 -0.43 -1.33
CA ILE A 57 -8.70 -1.56 -1.83
C ILE A 57 -8.12 -2.94 -1.48
N ALA A 58 -6.82 -3.04 -1.25
CA ALA A 58 -6.15 -4.28 -0.85
C ALA A 58 -6.32 -4.60 0.64
N MET A 59 -6.62 -3.60 1.47
CA MET A 59 -6.73 -3.74 2.94
C MET A 59 -7.61 -4.91 3.40
N PRO A 60 -8.84 -5.11 2.87
CA PRO A 60 -9.69 -6.20 3.35
C PRO A 60 -9.15 -7.56 2.91
N ALA A 61 -8.41 -7.64 1.80
CA ALA A 61 -7.73 -8.86 1.38
C ALA A 61 -6.54 -9.20 2.28
N ILE A 62 -5.84 -8.20 2.82
CA ILE A 62 -4.76 -8.39 3.79
C ILE A 62 -5.35 -8.91 5.11
N VAL A 63 -6.40 -8.25 5.62
CA VAL A 63 -7.07 -8.66 6.87
C VAL A 63 -7.66 -10.06 6.75
N ALA A 64 -8.23 -10.42 5.60
CA ALA A 64 -8.77 -11.76 5.35
C ALA A 64 -7.68 -12.84 5.09
N GLY A 65 -6.39 -12.49 5.11
CA GLY A 65 -5.29 -13.41 4.85
C GLY A 65 -5.17 -13.88 3.39
N TRP A 66 -5.79 -13.16 2.45
CA TRP A 66 -5.74 -13.44 1.02
C TRP A 66 -4.48 -12.85 0.37
N LEU A 67 -3.94 -11.78 0.96
CA LEU A 67 -2.69 -11.15 0.57
C LEU A 67 -1.71 -11.12 1.74
N GLN A 68 -0.44 -11.35 1.43
CA GLN A 68 0.68 -11.00 2.29
C GLN A 68 1.35 -9.75 1.74
N VAL A 69 1.76 -8.85 2.65
CA VAL A 69 2.45 -7.59 2.32
C VAL A 69 3.90 -7.69 2.74
N PHE A 70 4.78 -7.25 1.86
CA PHE A 70 6.23 -7.17 2.06
C PHE A 70 6.71 -5.77 1.70
N SER A 71 7.87 -5.39 2.22
CA SER A 71 8.51 -4.13 1.80
C SER A 71 10.00 -4.13 1.95
N ASP A 72 10.62 -3.23 1.21
CA ASP A 72 12.03 -2.93 1.35
C ASP A 72 12.29 -1.80 2.37
N CYS A 73 13.56 -1.51 2.58
CA CYS A 73 14.03 -0.43 3.44
C CYS A 73 13.64 0.99 2.98
N HIS A 74 13.06 1.11 1.79
CA HIS A 74 12.56 2.37 1.24
C HIS A 74 11.04 2.49 1.39
N GLY A 75 10.39 1.58 2.11
CA GLY A 75 8.94 1.61 2.33
C GLY A 75 8.12 1.20 1.12
N ARG A 76 8.74 0.64 0.07
CA ARG A 76 8.03 0.23 -1.15
C ARG A 76 7.35 -1.10 -0.92
N ALA A 77 6.06 -1.22 -1.23
CA ALA A 77 5.32 -2.44 -0.95
C ALA A 77 5.36 -3.44 -2.12
N ALA A 78 5.34 -4.72 -1.79
CA ALA A 78 5.07 -5.81 -2.70
C ALA A 78 4.06 -6.77 -2.07
N TYR A 79 3.20 -7.33 -2.90
CA TYR A 79 2.12 -8.20 -2.46
C TYR A 79 2.34 -9.61 -2.97
N ARG A 80 1.95 -10.59 -2.15
CA ARG A 80 1.89 -12.00 -2.54
C ARG A 80 0.48 -12.50 -2.32
N VAL A 81 -0.14 -13.00 -3.38
CA VAL A 81 -1.43 -13.71 -3.28
C VAL A 81 -1.20 -15.06 -2.62
N THR A 82 -1.91 -15.34 -1.53
CA THR A 82 -1.85 -16.62 -0.83
C THR A 82 -2.67 -17.69 -1.57
N PRO A 83 -2.45 -18.99 -1.29
CA PRO A 83 -3.32 -20.04 -1.83
C PRO A 83 -4.79 -19.82 -1.49
N THR A 84 -5.09 -19.40 -0.26
CA THR A 84 -6.45 -19.08 0.20
C THR A 84 -7.01 -17.87 -0.55
N GLY A 85 -6.21 -16.83 -0.78
CA GLY A 85 -6.62 -15.67 -1.57
C GLY A 85 -6.96 -16.01 -3.01
N LYS A 86 -6.20 -16.90 -3.65
CA LYS A 86 -6.50 -17.38 -5.01
C LYS A 86 -7.85 -18.10 -5.05
N VAL A 87 -8.12 -18.99 -4.10
CA VAL A 87 -9.40 -19.72 -4.02
C VAL A 87 -10.55 -18.75 -3.79
N ALA A 88 -10.41 -17.82 -2.84
CA ALA A 88 -11.43 -16.85 -2.52
C ALA A 88 -11.76 -15.92 -3.71
N ALA A 89 -10.75 -15.49 -4.46
CA ALA A 89 -10.94 -14.59 -5.60
C ALA A 89 -11.62 -15.26 -6.80
N LEU A 90 -11.33 -16.55 -7.03
CA LEU A 90 -11.95 -17.35 -8.10
C LEU A 90 -13.33 -17.90 -7.71
N GLY A 91 -13.67 -17.85 -6.42
CA GLY A 91 -14.99 -18.21 -5.89
C GLY A 91 -16.10 -17.22 -6.26
N PRO A 92 -17.34 -17.51 -5.86
CA PRO A 92 -18.48 -16.62 -6.05
C PRO A 92 -18.22 -15.26 -5.40
N ALA A 93 -18.71 -14.20 -6.03
CA ALA A 93 -18.53 -12.86 -5.52
C ALA A 93 -19.18 -12.74 -4.11
N PRO A 94 -18.45 -12.28 -3.09
CA PRO A 94 -19.01 -12.12 -1.76
C PRO A 94 -20.15 -11.09 -1.79
N GLY A 95 -21.26 -11.41 -1.13
CA GLY A 95 -22.38 -10.49 -0.96
C GLY A 95 -21.97 -9.28 -0.15
N CYS A 96 -22.50 -8.10 -0.50
CA CYS A 96 -22.24 -6.88 0.24
C CYS A 96 -23.54 -6.41 0.91
N PRO A 97 -23.54 -6.16 2.23
CA PRO A 97 -24.67 -5.49 2.88
C PRO A 97 -24.78 -4.04 2.36
N PRO A 98 -26.00 -3.45 2.36
CA PRO A 98 -26.22 -2.09 1.88
C PRO A 98 -25.42 -1.05 2.70
N GLU A 99 -24.93 0.01 2.03
CA GLU A 99 -24.31 1.14 2.73
C GLU A 99 -25.34 1.83 3.61
N THR A 100 -24.98 2.01 4.86
CA THR A 100 -25.58 3.00 5.74
C THR A 100 -24.50 4.03 6.04
N GLU A 101 -24.85 5.31 5.89
CA GLU A 101 -23.97 6.39 6.34
C GLU A 101 -23.67 6.17 7.84
N ASN A 102 -22.38 6.06 8.16
CA ASN A 102 -21.93 5.87 9.53
C ASN A 102 -20.81 6.88 9.84
N PRO A 103 -21.17 8.15 10.06
CA PRO A 103 -20.22 9.22 10.35
C PRO A 103 -19.42 8.96 11.64
N GLU A 104 -20.00 8.25 12.61
CA GLU A 104 -19.32 7.84 13.84
C GLU A 104 -18.19 6.84 13.55
N GLY A 105 -18.44 5.89 12.65
CA GLY A 105 -17.44 4.92 12.20
C GLY A 105 -16.27 5.56 11.46
N ALA A 106 -16.54 6.54 10.58
CA ALA A 106 -15.50 7.29 9.88
C ALA A 106 -14.62 8.09 10.86
N ALA A 107 -15.23 8.82 11.80
CA ALA A 107 -14.50 9.58 12.81
C ALA A 107 -13.69 8.68 13.77
N LEU A 108 -14.17 7.47 14.06
CA LEU A 108 -13.42 6.47 14.80
C LEU A 108 -12.23 5.96 13.99
N PHE A 109 -12.43 5.63 12.72
CA PHE A 109 -11.35 5.19 11.83
C PHE A 109 -10.23 6.22 11.75
N ASP A 110 -10.53 7.49 11.50
CA ASP A 110 -9.51 8.54 11.38
C ASP A 110 -8.67 8.68 12.66
N ARG A 111 -9.32 8.56 13.82
CA ARG A 111 -8.68 8.65 15.13
C ARG A 111 -7.77 7.45 15.41
N GLU A 112 -8.29 6.24 15.23
CA GLU A 112 -7.54 5.00 15.46
C GLU A 112 -6.41 4.87 14.44
N TYR A 113 -6.65 5.25 13.19
CA TYR A 113 -5.63 5.30 12.15
C TYR A 113 -4.50 6.27 12.49
N ALA A 114 -4.83 7.49 12.94
CA ALA A 114 -3.83 8.46 13.37
C ALA A 114 -3.02 7.94 14.58
N ALA A 115 -3.68 7.37 15.59
CA ALA A 115 -3.04 6.84 16.79
C ALA A 115 -2.11 5.65 16.47
N GLU A 116 -2.58 4.70 15.67
CA GLU A 116 -1.77 3.54 15.29
C GLU A 116 -0.62 3.96 14.37
N ARG A 117 -0.82 4.91 13.45
CA ARG A 117 0.26 5.50 12.67
C ARG A 117 1.36 6.05 13.58
N ASP A 118 1.01 6.86 14.57
CA ASP A 118 1.98 7.47 15.47
C ASP A 118 2.73 6.43 16.32
N ARG A 119 2.02 5.39 16.81
CA ARG A 119 2.63 4.24 17.50
C ARG A 119 3.64 3.51 16.62
N LEU A 120 3.30 3.26 15.36
CA LEU A 120 4.13 2.52 14.43
C LEU A 120 5.37 3.30 13.97
N LEU A 121 5.31 4.63 14.00
CA LEU A 121 6.50 5.48 13.82
C LEU A 121 7.51 5.32 14.95
N LEU A 122 7.03 5.11 16.17
CA LEU A 122 7.88 4.89 17.34
C LEU A 122 8.43 3.46 17.38
N ALA A 123 7.74 2.50 16.77
CA ALA A 123 8.14 1.09 16.71
C ALA A 123 9.05 0.74 15.50
N ARG A 124 9.62 1.74 14.81
CA ARG A 124 10.47 1.52 13.63
C ARG A 124 11.72 0.68 13.96
N PRO A 125 12.16 -0.21 13.05
CA PRO A 125 13.43 -0.93 13.19
C PRO A 125 14.60 0.03 13.36
N SER A 126 15.51 -0.29 14.27
CA SER A 126 16.69 0.54 14.56
C SER A 126 17.69 0.54 13.39
N HIS A 127 17.69 -0.52 12.57
CA HIS A 127 18.59 -0.69 11.44
C HIS A 127 17.87 -0.56 10.10
N LYS A 128 18.43 0.30 9.24
CA LYS A 128 17.86 0.64 7.92
C LYS A 128 17.90 -0.49 6.89
N SER A 129 18.65 -1.56 7.14
CA SER A 129 18.80 -2.68 6.21
C SER A 129 17.81 -3.80 6.44
N GLU A 130 16.96 -3.71 7.46
CA GLU A 130 16.01 -4.75 7.81
C GLU A 130 14.79 -4.72 6.88
N ILE A 131 14.51 -5.87 6.27
CA ILE A 131 13.30 -6.15 5.50
C ILE A 131 12.35 -6.87 6.45
N GLY A 132 11.16 -6.32 6.67
CA GLY A 132 10.17 -6.86 7.60
C GLY A 132 8.74 -6.63 7.13
N PRO A 133 7.74 -7.22 7.81
CA PRO A 133 6.35 -6.87 7.59
C PRO A 133 6.17 -5.36 7.84
N ILE A 134 5.60 -4.61 6.88
CA ILE A 134 5.33 -3.19 7.12
C ILE A 134 4.11 -3.07 8.01
N PRO A 135 4.16 -2.20 9.01
CA PRO A 135 2.97 -1.85 9.75
C PRO A 135 2.16 -0.70 9.11
N LEU A 136 2.65 -0.03 8.04
CA LEU A 136 2.03 1.14 7.39
C LEU A 136 2.08 1.06 5.86
N SER A 137 1.22 1.83 5.21
CA SER A 137 1.14 1.91 3.75
C SER A 137 2.37 2.64 3.14
N ALA A 138 2.79 2.29 1.91
CA ALA A 138 4.00 2.89 1.30
C ALA A 138 3.88 4.41 1.10
N GLY A 139 2.67 4.88 0.79
CA GLY A 139 2.38 6.32 0.64
C GLY A 139 2.54 7.08 1.97
N ALA A 140 2.01 6.51 3.06
CA ALA A 140 2.21 7.05 4.41
C ALA A 140 3.69 6.99 4.82
N TRP A 141 4.42 5.95 4.40
CA TRP A 141 5.85 5.85 4.65
C TRP A 141 6.66 6.97 3.99
N ASP A 142 6.39 7.30 2.73
CA ASP A 142 7.09 8.38 2.01
C ASP A 142 6.75 9.77 2.57
N GLU A 143 5.48 10.01 2.93
CA GLU A 143 5.04 11.26 3.54
C GLU A 143 5.70 11.49 4.91
N ILE A 144 5.78 10.43 5.72
CA ILE A 144 6.36 10.51 7.06
C ILE A 144 7.89 10.38 7.04
N ALA A 145 8.47 9.77 6.02
CA ALA A 145 9.92 9.72 5.87
C ALA A 145 10.51 11.13 5.69
N GLY A 146 9.75 12.16 5.31
CA GLY A 146 10.29 13.52 5.16
C GLY A 146 11.52 13.54 4.23
N PRO A 147 12.37 14.58 4.24
CA PRO A 147 13.38 14.82 3.20
C PRO A 147 14.60 13.88 3.25
N TRP A 148 14.45 12.62 3.63
CA TRP A 148 15.50 11.60 3.52
C TRP A 148 15.86 11.24 2.07
N ASN A 149 14.99 11.56 1.10
CA ASN A 149 15.16 11.26 -0.33
C ASN A 149 15.49 12.46 -1.23
N ARG A 150 15.67 13.68 -0.71
CA ARG A 150 16.22 14.76 -1.52
C ARG A 150 17.73 14.55 -1.67
N LYS A 151 18.16 13.96 -2.79
CA LYS A 151 19.58 14.07 -3.20
C LYS A 151 19.98 15.54 -3.06
N PRO A 152 21.07 15.88 -2.35
CA PRO A 152 21.55 17.25 -2.37
C PRO A 152 21.77 17.64 -3.84
N ALA A 153 21.21 18.78 -4.25
CA ALA A 153 21.36 19.30 -5.60
C ALA A 153 22.86 19.23 -5.96
N ARG A 154 23.20 18.48 -7.02
CA ARG A 154 24.57 18.38 -7.50
C ARG A 154 25.04 19.81 -7.77
N LYS A 155 25.93 20.34 -6.92
CA LYS A 155 26.56 21.64 -7.17
C LYS A 155 27.24 21.56 -8.53
N PRO A 156 27.02 22.54 -9.43
CA PRO A 156 27.70 22.55 -10.71
C PRO A 156 29.21 22.57 -10.46
N ARG A 157 29.91 21.61 -11.08
CA ARG A 157 31.37 21.51 -11.04
C ARG A 157 31.94 22.83 -11.55
N ARG A 158 32.52 23.65 -10.67
CA ARG A 158 33.31 24.82 -11.07
C ARG A 158 34.39 24.31 -12.02
N LYS A 159 34.33 24.70 -13.29
CA LYS A 159 35.42 24.49 -14.24
C LYS A 159 36.60 25.33 -13.75
N THR A 160 37.58 24.66 -13.13
CA THR A 160 38.89 25.25 -12.91
C THR A 160 39.52 25.42 -14.29
N LYS A 161 39.61 26.66 -14.79
CA LYS A 161 40.50 26.98 -15.92
C LYS A 161 41.92 26.87 -15.36
N ALA A 162 42.66 25.85 -15.77
CA ALA A 162 44.10 25.86 -15.70
C ALA A 162 44.62 26.89 -16.71
N ARG A 163 45.72 27.55 -16.33
CA ARG A 163 46.39 28.67 -17.00
C ARG A 163 46.71 28.41 -18.46
#